data_AF-A0ABD6IYD0-F1
#
_entry.id   AF-A0ABD6IYD0-F1
#
_cell.length_a   1.000
_cell.length_b   1.000
_cell.length_c   1.000
_cell.angle_alpha   90.00
_cell.angle_beta   90.00
_cell.angle_gamma   90.00
#
_symmetry.space_group_name_H-M   'P 1'
#
loop_
_entity.id
_entity.type
_entity.pdbx_description
1 polymer ?
#
loop_
_entity_poly.entity_id
_entity_poly.type
_entity_poly.pdbx_seq_one_letter_code
_entity_poly.pdbx_strand_id
1 'polypeptide(L)'
;RVARDAVLPAEPLAERLRASLGRFTDGARALPAPAWERLVPAPAGWRHPAWYLLLRALRELETHHVDLRAGYGTEHWPDRYVRWALDDTLTTLGARRFPLAAVTADDLGRRWTVSAEGPEVSGEGHRLLGWLTGRLPADGLRPPSALPAPLPWPQPPLPGWGRLGDDG
;
A
#
# COMPACT_ATOMS: atom_id res chain seq x y z
N ARG A 1 3.77 -14.38 17.35
CA ARG A 1 5.07 -13.65 17.28
C ARG A 1 4.88 -12.18 17.65
N VAL A 2 4.05 -11.42 16.94
CA VAL A 2 3.76 -10.00 17.24
C VAL A 2 3.32 -9.77 18.69
N ALA A 3 2.33 -10.51 19.21
CA ALA A 3 1.87 -10.38 20.61
C ALA A 3 2.96 -10.71 21.66
N ARG A 4 3.94 -11.52 21.31
CA ARG A 4 5.06 -11.89 22.20
C ARG A 4 6.13 -10.80 22.23
N ASP A 5 6.37 -10.15 21.10
CA ASP A 5 7.36 -9.08 20.98
C ASP A 5 6.78 -7.73 21.44
N ALA A 6 5.45 -7.54 21.41
CA ALA A 6 4.78 -6.29 21.77
C ALA A 6 4.97 -5.85 23.24
N VAL A 7 5.40 -6.75 24.11
CA VAL A 7 5.69 -6.46 25.54
C VAL A 7 7.15 -6.07 25.77
N LEU A 8 8.00 -6.11 24.74
CA LEU A 8 9.40 -5.70 24.87
C LEU A 8 9.51 -4.17 25.02
N PRO A 9 10.54 -3.67 25.72
CA PRO A 9 10.79 -2.23 25.78
C PRO A 9 11.05 -1.63 24.39
N ALA A 10 10.84 -0.31 24.27
CA ALA A 10 10.94 0.40 22.99
C ALA A 10 12.35 0.32 22.36
N GLU A 11 13.41 0.38 23.16
CA GLU A 11 14.79 0.40 22.67
C GLU A 11 15.20 -0.93 22.00
N PRO A 12 14.98 -2.11 22.61
CA PRO A 12 15.20 -3.39 21.94
C PRO A 12 14.35 -3.60 20.68
N LEU A 13 13.10 -3.09 20.67
CA LEU A 13 12.24 -3.15 19.49
C LEU A 13 12.78 -2.29 18.35
N ALA A 14 13.21 -1.06 18.66
CA ALA A 14 13.82 -0.17 17.70
C ALA A 14 15.12 -0.75 17.12
N GLU A 15 15.96 -1.35 17.96
CA GLU A 15 17.20 -1.97 17.50
C GLU A 15 16.95 -3.18 16.60
N ARG A 16 15.97 -4.02 16.97
CA ARG A 16 15.55 -5.14 16.13
C ARG A 16 14.96 -4.68 14.79
N LEU A 17 14.22 -3.57 14.77
CA LEU A 17 13.72 -2.96 13.54
C LEU A 17 14.89 -2.49 12.66
N ARG A 18 15.84 -1.72 13.21
CA ARG A 18 17.03 -1.24 12.49
C ARG A 18 17.85 -2.41 11.92
N ALA A 19 18.14 -3.42 12.72
CA ALA A 19 18.88 -4.60 12.28
C ALA A 19 18.14 -5.35 11.15
N SER A 20 16.81 -5.42 11.21
CA SER A 20 16.00 -6.09 10.17
C SER A 20 15.96 -5.29 8.87
N LEU A 21 15.83 -3.96 8.95
CA LEU A 21 15.91 -3.06 7.80
C LEU A 21 17.30 -3.05 7.17
N GLY A 22 18.36 -3.11 7.97
CA GLY A 22 19.74 -3.25 7.51
C GLY A 22 19.91 -4.51 6.65
N ARG A 23 19.56 -5.68 7.19
CA ARG A 23 19.63 -6.95 6.44
C ARG A 23 18.78 -6.94 5.16
N PHE A 24 17.58 -6.36 5.20
CA PHE A 24 16.74 -6.23 4.02
C PHE A 24 17.40 -5.38 2.93
N THR A 25 17.94 -4.23 3.32
CA THR A 25 18.56 -3.28 2.38
C THR A 25 19.85 -3.83 1.81
N ASP A 26 20.68 -4.48 2.63
CA ASP A 26 21.92 -5.11 2.18
C ASP A 26 21.63 -6.26 1.21
N GLY A 27 20.62 -7.08 1.51
CA GLY A 27 20.14 -8.13 0.62
C GLY A 27 19.64 -7.59 -0.72
N ALA A 28 18.88 -6.48 -0.70
CA ALA A 28 18.42 -5.81 -1.91
C ALA A 28 19.60 -5.28 -2.75
N ARG A 29 20.59 -4.62 -2.12
CA ARG A 29 21.77 -4.11 -2.84
C ARG A 29 22.65 -5.21 -3.45
N ALA A 30 22.72 -6.36 -2.80
CA ALA A 30 23.49 -7.50 -3.28
C ALA A 30 22.77 -8.34 -4.36
N LEU A 31 21.48 -8.08 -4.62
CA LEU A 31 20.68 -8.91 -5.51
C LEU A 31 21.07 -8.66 -6.98
N PRO A 32 21.49 -9.69 -7.75
CA PRO A 32 21.87 -9.50 -9.15
C PRO A 32 20.65 -9.17 -10.02
N ALA A 33 20.85 -8.40 -11.09
CA ALA A 33 19.76 -7.86 -11.92
C ALA A 33 18.71 -8.91 -12.35
N PRO A 34 19.06 -10.11 -12.87
CA PRO A 34 18.07 -11.10 -13.28
C PRO A 34 17.25 -11.68 -12.13
N ALA A 35 17.75 -11.62 -10.89
CA ALA A 35 17.05 -12.17 -9.74
C ALA A 35 15.85 -11.32 -9.31
N TRP A 36 15.79 -10.04 -9.73
CA TRP A 36 14.67 -9.16 -9.43
C TRP A 36 13.36 -9.58 -10.09
N GLU A 37 13.42 -10.28 -11.23
CA GLU A 37 12.25 -10.79 -11.95
C GLU A 37 11.73 -12.13 -11.39
N ARG A 38 12.49 -12.80 -10.51
CA ARG A 38 12.07 -14.09 -9.96
C ARG A 38 10.81 -13.92 -9.10
N LEU A 39 9.80 -14.75 -9.38
CA LEU A 39 8.57 -14.79 -8.60
C LEU A 39 8.81 -15.43 -7.24
N VAL A 40 8.52 -14.67 -6.17
CA VAL A 40 8.62 -15.09 -4.78
C VAL A 40 7.23 -15.10 -4.14
N PRO A 41 6.99 -15.96 -3.13
CA PRO A 41 5.71 -16.02 -2.45
C PRO A 41 5.52 -14.86 -1.47
N ALA A 42 4.31 -14.33 -1.42
CA ALA A 42 3.81 -13.51 -0.32
C ALA A 42 3.25 -14.41 0.80
N PRO A 43 3.26 -13.95 2.07
CA PRO A 43 2.67 -14.72 3.18
C PRO A 43 1.20 -15.08 2.99
N ALA A 44 0.46 -14.30 2.20
CA ALA A 44 -0.94 -14.56 1.87
C ALA A 44 -1.16 -15.51 0.67
N GLY A 45 -0.11 -16.22 0.22
CA GLY A 45 -0.21 -17.32 -0.75
C GLY A 45 -0.09 -16.92 -2.23
N TRP A 46 -0.17 -15.63 -2.57
CA TRP A 46 0.06 -15.13 -3.93
C TRP A 46 1.55 -14.90 -4.20
N ARG A 47 1.96 -14.86 -5.47
CA ARG A 47 3.35 -14.60 -5.88
C ARG A 47 3.52 -13.20 -6.42
N HIS A 48 4.75 -12.71 -6.45
CA HIS A 48 5.14 -11.47 -7.12
C HIS A 48 6.63 -11.48 -7.46
N PRO A 49 7.09 -10.70 -8.44
CA PRO A 49 8.52 -10.50 -8.66
C PRO A 49 9.23 -10.01 -7.40
N ALA A 50 10.49 -10.38 -7.23
CA ALA A 50 11.28 -9.98 -6.07
C ALA A 50 11.38 -8.45 -5.94
N TRP A 51 11.36 -7.69 -7.06
CA TRP A 51 11.41 -6.22 -7.00
C TRP A 51 10.20 -5.61 -6.29
N TYR A 52 9.06 -6.31 -6.32
CA TYR A 52 7.84 -5.86 -5.65
C TYR A 52 7.99 -5.85 -4.12
N LEU A 53 8.95 -6.59 -3.55
CA LEU A 53 9.27 -6.50 -2.11
C LEU A 53 9.68 -5.10 -1.69
N LEU A 54 10.38 -4.34 -2.54
CA LEU A 54 10.81 -2.98 -2.22
C LEU A 54 9.60 -2.05 -2.07
N LEU A 55 8.63 -2.20 -2.95
CA LEU A 55 7.40 -1.41 -2.92
C LEU A 55 6.51 -1.80 -1.74
N ARG A 56 6.44 -3.10 -1.42
CA ARG A 56 5.79 -3.59 -0.20
C ARG A 56 6.47 -3.06 1.07
N ALA A 57 7.80 -3.07 1.12
CA ALA A 57 8.53 -2.54 2.27
C ALA A 57 8.29 -1.03 2.45
N LEU A 58 8.31 -0.26 1.35
CA LEU A 58 7.95 1.16 1.38
C LEU A 58 6.54 1.35 1.92
N ARG A 59 5.56 0.60 1.41
CA ARG A 59 4.17 0.63 1.87
C ARG A 59 4.06 0.41 3.37
N GLU A 60 4.64 -0.68 3.88
CA GLU A 60 4.62 -1.03 5.31
C GLU A 60 5.20 0.09 6.17
N LEU A 61 6.33 0.68 5.76
CA LEU A 61 6.95 1.79 6.48
C LEU A 61 6.05 3.02 6.51
N GLU A 62 5.60 3.49 5.34
CA GLU A 62 4.80 4.72 5.22
C GLU A 62 3.47 4.59 5.97
N THR A 63 2.83 3.42 5.93
CA THR A 63 1.56 3.20 6.62
C THR A 63 1.72 3.03 8.12
N HIS A 64 2.71 2.26 8.55
CA HIS A 64 2.88 2.00 9.98
C HIS A 64 3.52 3.17 10.71
N HIS A 65 4.26 4.04 10.01
CA HIS A 65 4.70 5.29 10.60
C HIS A 65 3.51 6.20 10.96
N VAL A 66 2.47 6.23 10.12
CA VAL A 66 1.19 6.87 10.44
C VAL A 66 0.51 6.18 11.62
N ASP A 67 0.47 4.85 11.61
CA ASP A 67 -0.20 4.06 12.65
C ASP A 67 0.46 4.22 14.05
N LEU A 68 1.75 4.57 14.11
CA LEU A 68 2.45 4.89 15.36
C LEU A 68 1.94 6.15 16.06
N ARG A 69 1.25 7.05 15.32
CA ARG A 69 0.71 8.31 15.85
C ARG A 69 1.75 9.19 16.57
N ALA A 70 2.99 9.16 16.09
CA ALA A 70 4.12 9.89 16.66
C ALA A 70 4.41 11.23 15.94
N GLY A 71 3.39 11.84 15.32
CA GLY A 71 3.51 13.10 14.57
C GLY A 71 3.76 12.94 13.07
N TYR A 72 3.91 11.70 12.58
CA TYR A 72 3.96 11.41 11.14
C TYR A 72 2.56 11.11 10.61
N GLY A 73 1.95 12.05 9.89
CA GLY A 73 0.65 11.90 9.22
C GLY A 73 0.75 11.66 7.70
N THR A 74 -0.38 11.39 7.05
CA THR A 74 -0.44 11.11 5.59
C THR A 74 0.08 12.27 4.73
N GLU A 75 0.01 13.50 5.22
CA GLU A 75 0.55 14.71 4.59
C GLU A 75 2.08 14.68 4.44
N HIS A 76 2.76 13.77 5.14
CA HIS A 76 4.20 13.54 5.01
C HIS A 76 4.55 12.46 3.98
N TRP A 77 3.54 11.78 3.41
CA TRP A 77 3.78 10.76 2.40
C TRP A 77 4.38 11.38 1.13
N PRO A 78 5.49 10.84 0.61
CA PRO A 78 6.06 11.35 -0.63
C PRO A 78 5.10 11.14 -1.81
N ASP A 79 4.96 12.13 -2.68
CA ASP A 79 4.16 12.06 -3.92
C ASP A 79 4.36 10.77 -4.72
N ARG A 80 5.62 10.34 -4.86
CA ARG A 80 5.96 9.11 -5.61
C ARG A 80 5.30 7.86 -5.00
N TYR A 81 5.23 7.82 -3.67
CA TYR A 81 4.59 6.74 -2.94
C TYR A 81 3.08 6.83 -3.11
N VAL A 82 2.50 8.02 -2.93
CA VAL A 82 1.07 8.24 -3.10
C VAL A 82 0.60 7.85 -4.51
N ARG A 83 1.29 8.31 -5.56
CA ARG A 83 0.99 7.97 -6.96
C ARG A 83 0.99 6.46 -7.20
N TRP A 84 2.07 5.79 -6.77
CA TRP A 84 2.20 4.35 -6.94
C TRP A 84 1.15 3.56 -6.14
N ALA A 85 0.91 3.93 -4.88
CA ALA A 85 -0.04 3.23 -4.04
C ALA A 85 -1.49 3.43 -4.50
N LEU A 86 -1.83 4.61 -5.03
CA LEU A 86 -3.11 4.86 -5.68
C LEU A 86 -3.26 4.03 -6.96
N ASP A 87 -2.22 3.92 -7.79
CA ASP A 87 -2.25 3.03 -8.96
C ASP A 87 -2.58 1.60 -8.57
N ASP A 88 -1.77 1.01 -7.69
CA ASP A 88 -1.93 -0.38 -7.29
C ASP A 88 -3.32 -0.62 -6.65
N THR A 89 -3.74 0.29 -5.78
CA THR A 89 -5.04 0.18 -5.09
C THR A 89 -6.19 0.30 -6.08
N LEU A 90 -6.22 1.33 -6.94
CA LEU A 90 -7.35 1.62 -7.81
C LEU A 90 -7.46 0.64 -8.98
N THR A 91 -6.34 0.16 -9.52
CA THR A 91 -6.33 -0.96 -10.47
C THR A 91 -6.99 -2.20 -9.86
N THR A 92 -6.64 -2.51 -8.62
CA THR A 92 -7.23 -3.67 -7.93
C THR A 92 -8.70 -3.48 -7.60
N LEU A 93 -9.10 -2.29 -7.15
CA LEU A 93 -10.50 -1.97 -6.88
C LEU A 93 -11.36 -2.05 -8.15
N GLY A 94 -10.86 -1.59 -9.30
CA GLY A 94 -11.56 -1.70 -10.57
C GLY A 94 -11.82 -3.15 -10.97
N ALA A 95 -10.80 -4.01 -10.90
CA ALA A 95 -10.97 -5.44 -11.18
C ALA A 95 -11.93 -6.15 -10.20
N ARG A 96 -12.02 -5.65 -8.96
CA ARG A 96 -12.96 -6.15 -7.94
C ARG A 96 -14.36 -5.54 -8.05
N ARG A 97 -14.62 -4.69 -9.04
CA ARG A 97 -15.88 -3.96 -9.22
C ARG A 97 -16.29 -3.19 -7.96
N PHE A 98 -15.31 -2.56 -7.31
CA PHE A 98 -15.59 -1.66 -6.21
C PHE A 98 -16.51 -0.53 -6.71
N PRO A 99 -17.58 -0.16 -5.97
CA PRO A 99 -18.62 0.76 -6.45
C PRO A 99 -18.16 2.22 -6.39
N LEU A 100 -17.17 2.55 -7.23
CA LEU A 100 -16.60 3.86 -7.42
C LEU A 100 -16.40 4.05 -8.92
N ALA A 101 -16.84 5.18 -9.47
CA ALA A 101 -16.70 5.46 -10.90
C ALA A 101 -15.29 5.97 -11.21
N ALA A 102 -14.84 6.99 -10.47
CA ALA A 102 -13.54 7.60 -10.69
C ALA A 102 -12.94 8.22 -9.42
N VAL A 103 -11.62 8.35 -9.43
CA VAL A 103 -10.83 9.07 -8.42
C VAL A 103 -9.99 10.13 -9.11
N THR A 104 -9.95 11.35 -8.58
CA THR A 104 -9.12 12.45 -9.09
C THR A 104 -8.24 13.02 -7.97
N ALA A 105 -6.93 12.85 -8.08
CA ALA A 105 -5.96 13.49 -7.19
C ALA A 105 -5.53 14.84 -7.78
N ASP A 106 -6.02 15.93 -7.18
CA ASP A 106 -5.91 17.28 -7.74
C ASP A 106 -4.46 17.80 -7.73
N ASP A 107 -3.75 17.57 -6.63
CA ASP A 107 -2.33 17.89 -6.40
C ASP A 107 -1.38 17.08 -7.30
N LEU A 108 -1.79 15.86 -7.65
CA LEU A 108 -1.01 14.98 -8.54
C LEU A 108 -1.36 15.16 -10.02
N GLY A 109 -2.38 15.96 -10.34
CA GLY A 109 -2.87 16.15 -11.71
C GLY A 109 -3.31 14.84 -12.37
N ARG A 110 -3.88 13.90 -11.60
CA ARG A 110 -4.13 12.53 -12.06
C ARG A 110 -5.54 12.06 -11.78
N ARG A 111 -6.10 11.31 -12.73
CA ARG A 111 -7.42 10.69 -12.63
C ARG A 111 -7.36 9.21 -12.96
N TRP A 112 -8.11 8.41 -12.21
CA TRP A 112 -8.30 6.99 -12.42
C TRP A 112 -9.78 6.70 -12.65
N THR A 113 -10.09 6.00 -13.73
CA THR A 113 -11.41 5.37 -13.90
C THR A 113 -11.38 4.01 -13.25
N VAL A 114 -12.30 3.75 -12.32
CA VAL A 114 -12.36 2.51 -11.53
C VAL A 114 -13.46 1.60 -12.08
N SER A 115 -14.65 2.15 -12.34
CA SER A 115 -15.76 1.42 -12.95
C SER A 115 -16.69 2.38 -13.73
N ALA A 116 -17.69 1.83 -14.41
CA ALA A 116 -18.67 2.62 -15.16
C ALA A 116 -19.75 3.27 -14.28
N GLU A 117 -19.90 2.82 -13.03
CA GLU A 117 -21.00 3.20 -12.13
C GLU A 117 -20.47 3.60 -10.75
N GLY A 118 -21.28 4.35 -10.00
CA GLY A 118 -20.94 4.81 -8.65
C GLY A 118 -20.45 6.26 -8.60
N PRO A 119 -20.11 6.76 -7.40
CA PRO A 119 -19.69 8.13 -7.22
C PRO A 119 -18.29 8.36 -7.81
N GLU A 120 -18.05 9.60 -8.23
CA GLU A 120 -16.69 10.10 -8.46
C GLU A 120 -16.20 10.80 -7.21
N VAL A 121 -14.91 10.70 -6.90
CA VAL A 121 -14.30 11.38 -5.75
C VAL A 121 -13.04 12.12 -6.16
N SER A 122 -12.81 13.28 -5.56
CA SER A 122 -11.64 14.13 -5.78
C SER A 122 -11.08 14.68 -4.47
N GLY A 123 -9.80 15.03 -4.47
CA GLY A 123 -9.09 15.62 -3.34
C GLY A 123 -7.57 15.52 -3.49
N GLU A 124 -6.84 15.84 -2.42
CA GLU A 124 -5.39 15.64 -2.37
C GLU A 124 -5.07 14.13 -2.36
N GLY A 125 -4.04 13.72 -3.08
CA GLY A 125 -3.68 12.32 -3.27
C GLY A 125 -3.46 11.59 -1.95
N HIS A 126 -2.81 12.23 -0.98
CA HIS A 126 -2.56 11.62 0.33
C HIS A 126 -3.85 11.41 1.13
N ARG A 127 -4.86 12.28 0.99
CA ARG A 127 -6.18 12.11 1.61
C ARG A 127 -6.96 10.99 0.96
N LEU A 128 -6.94 10.92 -0.37
CA LEU A 128 -7.56 9.85 -1.14
C LEU A 128 -6.98 8.49 -0.73
N LEU A 129 -5.65 8.38 -0.67
CA LEU A 129 -4.99 7.16 -0.22
C LEU A 129 -5.25 6.89 1.27
N GLY A 130 -5.24 7.93 2.12
CA GLY A 130 -5.57 7.81 3.54
C GLY A 130 -6.96 7.23 3.76
N TRP A 131 -7.96 7.71 3.01
CA TRP A 131 -9.31 7.16 3.00
C TRP A 131 -9.34 5.71 2.52
N LEU A 132 -8.78 5.41 1.35
CA LEU A 132 -8.79 4.06 0.77
C LEU A 132 -8.06 3.02 1.64
N THR A 133 -7.09 3.45 2.44
CA THR A 133 -6.37 2.58 3.37
C THR A 133 -6.99 2.53 4.78
N GLY A 134 -8.08 3.26 5.02
CA GLY A 134 -8.77 3.32 6.31
C GLY A 134 -8.06 4.14 7.40
N ARG A 135 -7.06 4.96 7.03
CA ARG A 135 -6.25 5.78 7.95
C ARG A 135 -6.77 7.19 8.13
N LEU A 136 -7.58 7.67 7.18
CA LEU A 136 -8.31 8.92 7.28
C LEU A 136 -9.80 8.70 6.99
N PRO A 137 -10.69 9.51 7.58
CA PRO A 137 -12.06 9.61 7.08
C PRO A 137 -12.06 10.19 5.67
N ALA A 138 -13.24 10.16 5.03
CA ALA A 138 -13.44 10.83 3.74
C ALA A 138 -13.52 12.37 3.85
N ASP A 139 -13.27 12.94 5.02
CA ASP A 139 -13.37 14.38 5.27
C ASP A 139 -12.37 15.15 4.40
N GLY A 140 -12.89 16.15 3.69
CA GLY A 140 -12.13 16.95 2.72
C GLY A 140 -12.07 16.34 1.31
N LEU A 141 -12.64 15.15 1.09
CA LEU A 141 -12.88 14.62 -0.25
C LEU A 141 -14.20 15.18 -0.82
N ARG A 142 -14.28 15.27 -2.15
CA ARG A 142 -15.42 15.86 -2.87
C ARG A 142 -15.99 14.90 -3.92
N PRO A 143 -17.32 14.73 -4.01
CA PRO A 143 -18.33 15.24 -3.07
C PRO A 143 -18.28 14.46 -1.74
N PRO A 144 -18.69 15.07 -0.62
CA PRO A 144 -18.54 14.49 0.71
C PRO A 144 -19.51 13.35 1.04
N SER A 145 -20.55 13.13 0.23
CA SER A 145 -21.62 12.17 0.54
C SER A 145 -21.58 10.91 -0.34
N ALA A 146 -22.02 9.80 0.25
CA ALA A 146 -22.28 8.50 -0.39
C ALA A 146 -21.05 7.74 -0.93
N LEU A 147 -19.85 7.98 -0.39
CA LEU A 147 -18.69 7.14 -0.71
C LEU A 147 -18.83 5.75 -0.06
N PRO A 148 -18.52 4.67 -0.79
CA PRO A 148 -18.53 3.32 -0.23
C PRO A 148 -17.47 3.14 0.86
N ALA A 149 -17.71 2.22 1.80
CA ALA A 149 -16.70 1.84 2.77
C ALA A 149 -15.49 1.20 2.05
N PRO A 150 -14.24 1.63 2.34
CA PRO A 150 -13.05 1.02 1.78
C PRO A 150 -12.97 -0.48 2.09
N LEU A 151 -12.46 -1.27 1.15
CA LEU A 151 -12.18 -2.69 1.37
C LEU A 151 -10.94 -2.88 2.27
N PRO A 152 -10.78 -4.04 2.93
CA PRO A 152 -9.60 -4.34 3.74
C PRO A 152 -8.31 -4.18 2.93
N TRP A 153 -7.41 -3.31 3.38
CA TRP A 153 -6.21 -2.91 2.66
C TRP A 153 -4.94 -3.41 3.38
N PRO A 154 -3.83 -3.74 2.68
CA PRO A 154 -3.65 -3.69 1.23
C PRO A 154 -4.32 -4.86 0.50
N GLN A 155 -4.76 -4.57 -0.73
CA GLN A 155 -5.25 -5.61 -1.64
C GLN A 155 -4.07 -6.40 -2.24
N PRO A 156 -4.28 -7.67 -2.65
CA PRO A 156 -3.34 -8.35 -3.53
C PRO A 156 -3.18 -7.56 -4.84
N PRO A 157 -1.95 -7.31 -5.31
CA PRO A 157 -1.69 -6.53 -6.53
C PRO A 157 -2.20 -7.23 -7.80
N LEU A 158 -2.39 -6.44 -8.87
CA LEU A 158 -2.74 -6.93 -10.21
C LEU A 158 -1.70 -6.55 -11.28
N PRO A 159 -1.52 -7.37 -12.34
CA PRO A 159 -2.11 -8.70 -12.53
C PRO A 159 -1.48 -9.67 -11.52
N GLY A 160 -2.31 -10.38 -10.74
CA GLY A 160 -1.78 -11.30 -9.73
C GLY A 160 -0.81 -12.28 -10.39
N TRP A 161 0.42 -12.42 -9.88
CA TRP A 161 1.46 -13.24 -10.52
C TRP A 161 1.34 -14.74 -10.20
N GLY A 162 0.11 -15.23 -10.13
CA GLY A 162 -0.23 -16.59 -9.69
C GLY A 162 -0.16 -16.78 -8.17
N ARG A 163 -0.44 -18.02 -7.75
CA ARG A 163 -0.42 -18.49 -6.37
C ARG A 163 0.63 -19.57 -6.17
N LEU A 164 1.02 -19.76 -4.92
CA LEU A 164 1.75 -20.94 -4.49
C LEU A 164 0.93 -22.19 -4.85
N GLY A 165 1.52 -23.09 -5.64
CA GLY A 165 0.87 -24.32 -6.12
C GLY A 165 0.26 -24.22 -7.53
N ASP A 166 0.30 -23.07 -8.19
CA ASP A 166 -0.14 -22.97 -9.60
C ASP A 166 0.86 -23.63 -10.58
N ASP A 167 2.07 -23.94 -10.11
CA ASP A 167 3.12 -24.65 -10.84
C ASP A 167 3.12 -26.17 -10.52
N GLY A 168 1.94 -26.83 -10.48
CA GLY A 168 1.82 -28.30 -10.31
C GLY A 168 1.84 -28.81 -8.87
#